data_AF-A0A841RIY4-F1
#
_entry.id   AF-A0A841RIY4-F1
#
_cell.length_a   1.000
_cell.length_b   1.000
_cell.length_c   1.000
_cell.angle_alpha   90.00
_cell.angle_beta   90.00
_cell.angle_gamma   90.00
#
_symmetry.space_group_name_H-M   'P 1'
#
loop_
_entity.id
_entity.type
_entity.pdbx_description
1 polymer ?
#
loop_
_entity_poly.entity_id
_entity_poly.type
_entity_poly.pdbx_seq_one_letter_code
_entity_poly.pdbx_strand_id
1 'polypeptide(L)'
;MIKTDNFLKVKGEIMNKRMYHIHPNIGAPTLCRANRMEDCPYSGETGRENHFNTYDEAQIAAQEFFTLTYELLSSNINHDFDEIMEEIEMRKKVKKEVVKVLPTENDDEITKAIMETEDENVVMGVIEGEVYETTSWKYKSIALQNPNICKTFLHEALFDYPEEFTEETRRWLALNRSLTHEALVSLVENENEDIVVRSVALNNPNVDKEYLRNILTNEVERLKELPYEVLLYNGQIKEISGEALTYKTNEPFLFESLPEIISRTYKTWESTYK
;
A
#
# COMPACT_ATOMS: atom_id res chain seq x y z
N MET A 1 -11.92 -54.95 -32.68
CA MET A 1 -11.28 -54.29 -33.84
C MET A 1 -12.14 -53.10 -34.20
N ILE A 2 -11.68 -51.89 -33.90
CA ILE A 2 -12.32 -50.63 -34.28
C ILE A 2 -12.18 -50.49 -35.80
N LYS A 3 -13.27 -50.14 -36.49
CA LYS A 3 -13.21 -49.19 -37.60
C LYS A 3 -14.40 -48.24 -37.48
N THR A 4 -14.08 -47.10 -36.87
CA THR A 4 -14.69 -45.81 -37.17
C THR A 4 -14.71 -45.61 -38.68
N ASP A 5 -15.82 -45.11 -39.21
CA ASP A 5 -15.86 -43.86 -39.98
C ASP A 5 -17.22 -43.69 -40.62
N ASN A 6 -17.61 -42.43 -40.79
CA ASN A 6 -18.80 -41.93 -41.47
C ASN A 6 -20.07 -41.80 -40.64
N PHE A 7 -20.05 -40.91 -39.64
CA PHE A 7 -21.16 -39.97 -39.50
C PHE A 7 -20.62 -38.56 -39.24
N LEU A 8 -21.09 -37.63 -40.09
CA LEU A 8 -21.09 -36.17 -39.93
C LEU A 8 -19.82 -35.41 -40.35
N LYS A 9 -19.92 -34.85 -41.56
CA LYS A 9 -19.39 -33.55 -42.01
C LYS A 9 -18.93 -32.67 -40.83
N VAL A 10 -17.62 -32.56 -40.62
CA VAL A 10 -17.08 -31.45 -39.85
C VAL A 10 -16.79 -30.32 -40.83
N LYS A 11 -17.82 -29.50 -41.10
CA LYS A 11 -17.58 -28.12 -41.52
C LYS A 11 -17.09 -27.37 -40.28
N GLY A 12 -16.06 -26.54 -40.47
CA GLY A 12 -15.49 -25.66 -39.45
C GLY A 12 -14.13 -26.11 -38.92
N GLU A 13 -13.21 -25.14 -38.77
CA GLU A 13 -11.91 -25.34 -38.13
C GLU A 13 -12.08 -25.62 -36.63
N ILE A 14 -11.41 -26.67 -36.16
CA ILE A 14 -11.32 -27.00 -34.73
C ILE A 14 -10.37 -26.00 -34.06
N MET A 15 -10.79 -25.39 -32.96
CA MET A 15 -9.94 -24.49 -32.18
C MET A 15 -8.91 -25.30 -31.39
N ASN A 16 -7.72 -25.50 -31.95
CA ASN A 16 -6.64 -26.25 -31.27
C ASN A 16 -5.90 -25.43 -30.19
N LYS A 17 -6.23 -24.15 -30.00
CA LYS A 17 -5.57 -23.23 -29.07
C LYS A 17 -6.63 -22.48 -28.24
N ARG A 18 -6.34 -22.24 -26.95
CA ARG A 18 -7.16 -21.36 -26.10
C ARG A 18 -7.20 -19.97 -26.72
N MET A 19 -8.39 -19.46 -27.01
CA MET A 19 -8.61 -18.12 -27.57
C MET A 19 -9.49 -17.30 -26.64
N TYR A 20 -9.46 -15.99 -26.81
CA TYR A 20 -10.22 -15.01 -26.06
C TYR A 20 -11.26 -14.35 -26.96
N HIS A 21 -12.38 -13.90 -26.41
CA HIS A 21 -13.38 -13.10 -27.12
C HIS A 21 -13.87 -11.95 -26.24
N ILE A 22 -14.46 -10.92 -26.84
CA ILE A 22 -15.06 -9.82 -26.08
C ILE A 22 -16.53 -10.15 -25.87
N HIS A 23 -16.97 -10.14 -24.61
CA HIS A 23 -18.37 -10.38 -24.29
C HIS A 23 -19.19 -9.10 -24.58
N PRO A 24 -20.15 -9.12 -25.52
CA PRO A 24 -20.77 -7.91 -26.06
C PRO A 24 -21.53 -7.06 -25.02
N ASN A 25 -22.09 -7.69 -23.98
CA ASN A 25 -22.82 -6.95 -22.93
C ASN A 25 -21.93 -6.29 -21.88
N ILE A 26 -20.68 -6.75 -21.71
CA ILE A 26 -19.79 -6.27 -20.65
C ILE A 26 -18.50 -5.68 -21.21
N GLY A 27 -18.24 -5.79 -22.52
CA GLY A 27 -17.05 -5.28 -23.20
C GLY A 27 -15.73 -5.87 -22.71
N ALA A 28 -15.72 -6.89 -21.85
CA ALA A 28 -14.50 -7.45 -21.26
C ALA A 28 -14.00 -8.70 -22.01
N PRO A 29 -12.67 -8.90 -22.09
CA PRO A 29 -12.08 -10.13 -22.59
C PRO A 29 -12.44 -11.33 -21.71
N THR A 30 -12.90 -12.40 -22.34
CA THR A 30 -13.18 -13.67 -21.66
C THR A 30 -12.67 -14.85 -22.48
N LEU A 31 -12.39 -15.97 -21.81
CA LEU A 31 -11.91 -17.17 -22.47
C LEU A 31 -13.03 -17.81 -23.31
N CYS A 32 -12.81 -18.01 -24.60
CA CYS A 32 -13.74 -18.74 -25.44
C CYS A 32 -13.71 -20.23 -25.08
N ARG A 33 -14.86 -20.76 -24.65
CA ARG A 33 -15.03 -22.17 -24.26
C ARG A 33 -15.60 -23.05 -25.37
N ALA A 34 -15.87 -22.48 -26.53
CA ALA A 34 -16.40 -23.22 -27.67
C ALA A 34 -15.34 -24.15 -28.25
N ASN A 35 -15.73 -25.33 -28.72
CA ASN A 35 -14.80 -26.27 -29.37
C ASN A 35 -14.51 -25.89 -30.83
N ARG A 36 -15.43 -25.14 -31.44
CA ARG A 36 -15.31 -24.56 -32.79
C ARG A 36 -15.65 -23.08 -32.73
N MET A 37 -15.03 -22.30 -33.61
CA MET A 37 -15.31 -20.88 -33.73
C MET A 37 -16.79 -20.61 -34.03
N GLU A 38 -17.40 -21.42 -34.90
CA GLU A 38 -18.83 -21.31 -35.25
C GLU A 38 -19.78 -21.59 -34.08
N ASP A 39 -19.31 -22.28 -33.03
CA ASP A 39 -20.13 -22.63 -31.86
C ASP A 39 -20.13 -21.53 -30.78
N CYS A 40 -19.28 -20.51 -30.92
CA CYS A 40 -19.25 -19.41 -29.97
C CYS A 40 -20.37 -18.38 -30.31
N PRO A 41 -21.23 -18.02 -29.34
CA PRO A 41 -22.36 -17.11 -29.57
C PRO A 41 -21.94 -15.66 -29.86
N TYR A 42 -20.66 -15.34 -29.63
CA TYR A 42 -20.07 -14.02 -29.88
C TYR A 42 -19.17 -13.99 -31.11
N SER A 43 -19.14 -15.07 -31.87
CA SER A 43 -18.48 -15.11 -33.16
C SER A 43 -19.27 -14.26 -34.15
N GLY A 44 -18.62 -13.28 -34.76
CA GLY A 44 -19.25 -12.45 -35.79
C GLY A 44 -19.60 -13.26 -37.05
N GLU A 45 -19.96 -12.57 -38.13
CA GLU A 45 -20.55 -13.19 -39.34
C GLU A 45 -19.62 -14.22 -40.00
N THR A 46 -18.31 -14.02 -39.89
CA THR A 46 -17.29 -14.93 -40.44
C THR A 46 -16.85 -16.03 -39.46
N GLY A 47 -17.43 -16.09 -38.26
CA GLY A 47 -17.05 -17.05 -37.21
C GLY A 47 -15.74 -16.71 -36.48
N ARG A 48 -14.86 -15.90 -37.10
CA ARG A 48 -13.54 -15.50 -36.57
C ARG A 48 -13.51 -14.10 -35.98
N GLU A 49 -14.45 -13.26 -36.40
CA GLU A 49 -14.63 -11.93 -35.83
C GLU A 49 -14.81 -12.05 -34.31
N ASN A 50 -14.11 -11.20 -33.58
CA ASN A 50 -14.12 -11.14 -32.12
C ASN A 50 -13.39 -12.30 -31.39
N HIS A 51 -12.46 -13.00 -32.05
CA HIS A 51 -11.58 -13.98 -31.41
C HIS A 51 -10.10 -13.60 -31.51
N PHE A 52 -9.40 -13.69 -30.38
CA PHE A 52 -8.01 -13.24 -30.22
C PHE A 52 -7.15 -14.36 -29.66
N ASN A 53 -5.87 -14.38 -30.05
CA ASN A 53 -4.95 -15.44 -29.64
C ASN A 53 -4.38 -15.20 -28.24
N THR A 54 -4.35 -13.94 -27.80
CA THR A 54 -3.84 -13.53 -26.49
C THR A 54 -4.88 -12.71 -25.73
N TYR A 55 -4.72 -12.64 -24.41
CA TYR A 55 -5.54 -11.77 -23.57
C TYR A 55 -5.33 -10.29 -23.93
N ASP A 56 -4.07 -9.90 -24.17
CA ASP A 56 -3.70 -8.52 -24.52
C ASP A 56 -4.36 -8.05 -25.81
N GLU A 57 -4.38 -8.88 -26.86
CA GLU A 57 -5.09 -8.59 -28.10
C GLU A 57 -6.60 -8.37 -27.86
N ALA A 58 -7.21 -9.22 -27.03
CA ALA A 58 -8.62 -9.07 -26.68
C ALA A 58 -8.87 -7.82 -25.81
N GLN A 59 -7.94 -7.44 -24.95
CA GLN A 59 -8.02 -6.25 -24.10
C GLN A 59 -7.94 -4.96 -24.92
N ILE A 60 -7.05 -4.90 -25.92
CA ILE A 60 -6.95 -3.76 -26.84
C ILE A 60 -8.27 -3.60 -27.61
N ALA A 61 -8.78 -4.69 -28.20
CA ALA A 61 -10.02 -4.65 -28.95
C ALA A 61 -11.25 -4.36 -28.05
N ALA A 62 -11.24 -4.78 -26.78
CA ALA A 62 -12.24 -4.41 -25.78
C ALA A 62 -12.24 -2.90 -25.54
N GLN A 63 -11.06 -2.30 -25.40
CA GLN A 63 -10.91 -0.86 -25.21
C GLN A 63 -11.40 -0.08 -26.44
N GLU A 64 -11.06 -0.52 -27.65
CA GLU A 64 -11.61 0.04 -28.89
C GLU A 64 -13.14 -0.07 -28.97
N PHE A 65 -13.70 -1.23 -28.57
CA PHE A 65 -15.14 -1.43 -28.48
C PHE A 65 -15.79 -0.44 -27.51
N PHE A 66 -15.19 -0.20 -26.35
CA PHE A 66 -15.70 0.79 -25.38
C PHE A 66 -15.62 2.23 -25.92
N THR A 67 -14.50 2.59 -26.55
CA THR A 67 -14.32 3.91 -27.18
C THR A 67 -15.37 4.16 -28.27
N LEU A 68 -15.63 3.17 -29.13
CA LEU A 68 -16.61 3.27 -30.23
C LEU A 68 -18.07 3.23 -29.74
N THR A 69 -18.37 2.39 -28.74
CA THR A 69 -19.75 2.13 -28.31
C THR A 69 -20.27 3.15 -27.31
N TYR A 70 -19.40 3.64 -26.42
CA TYR A 70 -19.81 4.48 -25.29
C TYR A 70 -19.20 5.89 -25.32
N GLU A 71 -18.43 6.23 -26.35
CA GLU A 71 -17.66 7.49 -26.42
C GLU A 71 -16.83 7.75 -25.16
N LEU A 72 -16.48 6.69 -24.43
CA LEU A 72 -15.66 6.78 -23.23
C LEU A 72 -14.25 7.13 -23.69
N LEU A 73 -13.91 8.41 -23.51
CA LEU A 73 -12.70 9.07 -23.97
C LEU A 73 -12.62 9.11 -25.51
N SER A 74 -13.21 10.15 -26.09
CA SER A 74 -13.05 10.41 -27.52
C SER A 74 -11.56 10.51 -27.87
N SER A 75 -11.08 9.60 -28.72
CA SER A 75 -9.71 9.59 -29.26
C SER A 75 -9.35 10.83 -30.09
N ASN A 76 -10.31 11.75 -30.29
CA ASN A 76 -10.17 12.99 -31.05
C ASN A 76 -10.08 14.25 -30.16
N ILE A 77 -10.22 14.14 -28.84
CA ILE A 77 -9.77 15.22 -27.98
C ILE A 77 -8.29 14.97 -27.78
N ASN A 78 -7.48 15.84 -28.38
CA ASN A 78 -6.09 16.02 -28.00
C ASN A 78 -6.11 16.55 -26.56
N HIS A 79 -6.37 15.65 -25.61
CA HIS A 79 -6.26 15.93 -24.21
C HIS A 79 -4.79 16.23 -24.00
N ASP A 80 -4.48 17.50 -23.81
CA ASP A 80 -3.16 17.91 -23.42
C ASP A 80 -2.90 17.24 -22.08
N PHE A 81 -2.14 16.13 -22.13
CA PHE A 81 -1.84 15.33 -20.96
C PHE A 81 -1.14 16.19 -19.92
N ASP A 82 -0.36 17.18 -20.37
CA ASP A 82 0.32 18.14 -19.50
C ASP A 82 -0.71 19.08 -18.85
N GLU A 83 -1.74 19.56 -19.57
CA GLU A 83 -2.82 20.38 -19.00
C GLU A 83 -3.65 19.60 -17.95
N ILE A 84 -3.96 18.33 -18.23
CA ILE A 84 -4.69 17.47 -17.29
C ILE A 84 -3.84 17.18 -16.06
N MET A 85 -2.56 16.86 -16.24
CA MET A 85 -1.64 16.61 -15.13
C MET A 85 -1.41 17.88 -14.32
N GLU A 86 -1.28 19.05 -14.95
CA GLU A 86 -1.14 20.34 -14.28
C GLU A 86 -2.41 20.71 -13.51
N GLU A 87 -3.60 20.47 -14.05
CA GLU A 87 -4.86 20.67 -13.33
C GLU A 87 -5.01 19.69 -12.15
N ILE A 88 -4.63 18.42 -12.31
CA ILE A 88 -4.60 17.44 -11.22
C ILE A 88 -3.62 17.89 -10.14
N GLU A 89 -2.41 18.31 -10.49
CA GLU A 89 -1.41 18.82 -9.55
C GLU A 89 -1.89 20.10 -8.85
N MET A 90 -2.54 21.01 -9.57
CA MET A 90 -3.13 22.22 -8.98
C MET A 90 -4.26 21.91 -8.00
N ARG A 91 -5.04 20.85 -8.25
CA ARG A 91 -6.12 20.40 -7.36
C ARG A 91 -5.62 19.56 -6.19
N LYS A 92 -4.50 18.86 -6.35
CA LYS A 92 -3.80 18.12 -5.28
C LYS A 92 -3.07 19.05 -4.32
N LYS A 93 -2.55 20.18 -4.82
CA LYS A 93 -1.87 21.18 -3.99
C LYS A 93 -2.77 21.63 -2.84
N VAL A 94 -2.24 21.52 -1.62
CA VAL A 94 -2.92 22.06 -0.44
C VAL A 94 -3.23 23.52 -0.71
N LYS A 95 -4.50 23.91 -0.59
CA LYS A 95 -4.91 25.31 -0.82
C LYS A 95 -4.03 26.21 0.04
N LYS A 96 -3.30 27.14 -0.59
CA LYS A 96 -2.36 28.06 0.08
C LYS A 96 -2.98 28.81 1.28
N GLU A 97 -4.30 28.95 1.29
CA GLU A 97 -5.06 29.55 2.39
C GLU A 97 -5.02 28.72 3.68
N VAL A 98 -5.01 27.38 3.58
CA VAL A 98 -4.91 26.47 4.72
C VAL A 98 -3.48 26.47 5.28
N VAL A 99 -2.47 26.48 4.40
CA VAL A 99 -1.05 26.53 4.78
C VAL A 99 -0.69 27.80 5.56
N LYS A 100 -1.32 28.94 5.24
CA LYS A 100 -1.07 30.23 5.92
C LYS A 100 -1.53 30.29 7.38
N VAL A 101 -2.39 29.37 7.81
CA VAL A 101 -2.91 29.33 9.19
C VAL A 101 -2.02 28.47 10.09
N LEU A 102 -1.16 27.64 9.51
CA LEU A 102 -0.29 26.76 10.28
C LEU A 102 0.89 27.55 10.88
N PRO A 103 1.33 27.20 12.10
CA PRO A 103 2.48 27.83 12.73
C PRO A 103 3.74 27.58 11.91
N THR A 104 4.66 28.55 11.88
CA THR A 104 5.90 28.47 11.07
C THR A 104 7.18 28.71 11.85
N GLU A 105 7.11 29.21 13.09
CA GLU A 105 8.29 29.67 13.85
C GLU A 105 8.64 28.80 15.06
N ASN A 106 7.66 28.10 15.64
CA ASN A 106 7.85 27.29 16.85
C ASN A 106 7.67 25.79 16.54
N ASP A 107 8.75 25.02 16.70
CA ASP A 107 8.81 23.58 16.41
C ASP A 107 7.76 22.76 17.16
N ASP A 108 7.47 23.13 18.41
CA ASP A 108 6.50 22.46 19.27
C ASP A 108 5.07 22.69 18.77
N GLU A 109 4.78 23.93 18.35
CA GLU A 109 3.49 24.30 17.78
C GLU A 109 3.28 23.66 16.41
N ILE A 110 4.33 23.59 15.59
CA ILE A 110 4.32 22.88 14.30
C ILE A 110 4.02 21.41 14.50
N THR A 111 4.75 20.75 15.41
CA THR A 111 4.55 19.33 15.72
C THR A 111 3.12 19.06 16.16
N LYS A 112 2.61 19.90 17.07
CA LYS A 112 1.23 19.81 17.55
C LYS A 112 0.21 20.00 16.41
N ALA A 113 0.40 21.02 15.57
CA ALA A 113 -0.48 21.29 14.44
C ALA A 113 -0.51 20.14 13.43
N ILE A 114 0.65 19.54 13.13
CA ILE A 114 0.76 18.38 12.23
C ILE A 114 0.04 17.16 12.83
N MET A 115 0.07 16.94 14.14
CA MET A 115 -0.57 15.76 14.75
C MET A 115 -2.07 15.94 15.00
N GLU A 116 -2.52 17.16 15.30
CA GLU A 116 -3.92 17.46 15.62
C GLU A 116 -4.78 17.75 14.38
N THR A 117 -4.18 17.99 13.22
CA THR A 117 -4.95 18.21 12.00
C THR A 117 -5.74 16.96 11.60
N GLU A 118 -7.01 17.18 11.27
CA GLU A 118 -7.92 16.18 10.68
C GLU A 118 -8.00 16.28 9.15
N ASP A 119 -7.40 17.32 8.55
CA ASP A 119 -7.36 17.48 7.10
C ASP A 119 -6.25 16.61 6.49
N GLU A 120 -6.69 15.53 5.84
CA GLU A 120 -5.82 14.59 5.11
C GLU A 120 -4.89 15.30 4.12
N ASN A 121 -5.37 16.35 3.43
CA ASN A 121 -4.57 17.07 2.44
C ASN A 121 -3.42 17.81 3.11
N VAL A 122 -3.63 18.38 4.30
CA VAL A 122 -2.56 19.03 5.06
C VAL A 122 -1.50 18.01 5.46
N VAL A 123 -1.91 16.82 5.93
CA VAL A 123 -0.97 15.76 6.28
C VAL A 123 -0.14 15.34 5.06
N MET A 124 -0.79 15.08 3.93
CA MET A 124 -0.11 14.71 2.68
C MET A 124 0.81 15.82 2.18
N GLY A 125 0.38 17.08 2.23
CA GLY A 125 1.21 18.23 1.85
C GLY A 125 2.45 18.40 2.74
N VAL A 126 2.42 18.00 4.02
CA VAL A 126 3.62 17.96 4.87
C VAL A 126 4.56 16.81 4.44
N ILE A 127 4.01 15.65 4.09
CA ILE A 127 4.78 14.49 3.61
C ILE A 127 5.45 14.78 2.27
N GLU A 128 4.77 15.49 1.39
CA GLU A 128 5.27 15.87 0.06
C GLU A 128 6.19 17.10 0.10
N GLY A 129 6.20 17.83 1.22
CA GLY A 129 7.04 19.02 1.42
C GLY A 129 6.44 20.30 0.85
N GLU A 130 5.13 20.32 0.57
CA GLU A 130 4.39 21.49 0.09
C GLU A 130 4.07 22.49 1.21
N VAL A 131 3.83 22.01 2.43
CA VAL A 131 3.40 22.82 3.58
C VAL A 131 4.59 23.43 4.31
N TYR A 132 5.59 22.60 4.59
CA TYR A 132 6.85 23.00 5.20
C TYR A 132 7.98 22.58 4.27
N GLU A 133 8.95 23.45 4.01
CA GLU A 133 10.14 23.07 3.22
C GLU A 133 10.89 21.96 3.96
N THR A 134 10.67 20.70 3.55
CA THR A 134 11.28 19.53 4.18
C THR A 134 12.64 19.27 3.56
N THR A 135 13.65 20.05 3.92
CA THR A 135 15.06 19.64 3.73
C THR A 135 15.47 18.53 4.71
N SER A 136 14.62 18.19 5.70
CA SER A 136 14.86 17.16 6.71
C SER A 136 13.62 16.33 7.03
N TRP A 137 13.83 15.16 7.62
CA TRP A 137 12.78 14.24 8.11
C TRP A 137 11.94 14.79 9.26
N LYS A 138 12.30 15.95 9.83
CA LYS A 138 11.74 16.48 11.08
C LYS A 138 10.21 16.52 11.12
N TYR A 139 9.58 17.11 10.11
CA TYR A 139 8.12 17.25 10.04
C TYR A 139 7.45 16.11 9.26
N LYS A 140 8.17 15.55 8.29
CA LYS A 140 7.70 14.39 7.52
C LYS A 140 7.47 13.18 8.42
N SER A 141 8.39 12.89 9.33
CA SER A 141 8.26 11.76 10.28
C SER A 141 7.04 11.91 11.19
N ILE A 142 6.71 13.13 11.60
CA ILE A 142 5.53 13.43 12.42
C ILE A 142 4.26 13.23 11.60
N ALA A 143 4.21 13.78 10.38
CA ALA A 143 3.04 13.63 9.49
C ALA A 143 2.75 12.17 9.14
N LEU A 144 3.78 11.35 8.93
CA LEU A 144 3.61 9.90 8.69
C LEU A 144 2.99 9.15 9.88
N GLN A 145 3.01 9.72 11.09
CA GLN A 145 2.39 9.12 12.27
C GLN A 145 0.96 9.64 12.53
N ASN A 146 0.50 10.67 11.81
CA ASN A 146 -0.83 11.25 12.00
C ASN A 146 -1.92 10.21 11.64
N PRO A 147 -2.90 9.93 12.53
CA PRO A 147 -3.96 8.94 12.29
C PRO A 147 -4.91 9.27 11.13
N ASN A 148 -4.93 10.53 10.68
CA ASN A 148 -5.73 11.04 9.56
C ASN A 148 -4.95 11.08 8.24
N ILE A 149 -3.80 10.40 8.16
CA ILE A 149 -3.10 10.17 6.89
C ILE A 149 -4.02 9.46 5.88
N CYS A 150 -3.80 9.71 4.59
CA CYS A 150 -4.53 9.04 3.52
C CYS A 150 -4.39 7.52 3.65
N LYS A 151 -5.53 6.83 3.81
CA LYS A 151 -5.55 5.37 4.02
C LYS A 151 -4.97 4.61 2.84
N THR A 152 -5.24 5.08 1.61
CA THR A 152 -4.68 4.48 0.39
C THR A 152 -3.16 4.58 0.41
N PHE A 153 -2.61 5.76 0.68
CA PHE A 153 -1.16 5.95 0.82
C PHE A 153 -0.55 5.04 1.89
N LEU A 154 -1.18 4.94 3.08
CA LEU A 154 -0.73 4.07 4.15
C LEU A 154 -0.69 2.59 3.72
N HIS A 155 -1.74 2.12 3.05
CA HIS A 155 -1.84 0.73 2.59
C HIS A 155 -0.87 0.42 1.45
N GLU A 156 -0.76 1.31 0.47
CA GLU A 156 0.19 1.19 -0.63
C GLU A 156 1.63 1.11 -0.10
N ALA A 157 1.99 1.99 0.83
CA ALA A 157 3.34 2.07 1.38
C ALA A 157 3.73 0.89 2.26
N LEU A 158 2.79 0.26 2.97
CA LEU A 158 3.09 -0.83 3.91
C LEU A 158 2.77 -2.22 3.38
N PHE A 159 1.85 -2.38 2.43
CA PHE A 159 1.30 -3.68 2.06
C PHE A 159 1.22 -3.93 0.56
N ASP A 160 0.67 -2.99 -0.22
CA ASP A 160 0.37 -3.28 -1.64
C ASP A 160 1.60 -3.10 -2.54
N TYR A 161 2.38 -2.04 -2.33
CA TYR A 161 3.56 -1.69 -3.14
C TYR A 161 4.74 -1.20 -2.29
N PRO A 162 5.14 -1.92 -1.23
CA PRO A 162 6.16 -1.45 -0.28
C PRO A 162 7.52 -1.11 -0.92
N GLU A 163 7.84 -1.73 -2.06
CA GLU A 163 9.06 -1.50 -2.84
C GLU A 163 9.12 -0.11 -3.50
N GLU A 164 7.98 0.54 -3.74
CA GLU A 164 7.89 1.89 -4.32
C GLU A 164 8.19 2.99 -3.28
N PHE A 165 8.34 2.61 -2.00
CA PHE A 165 8.55 3.52 -0.89
C PHE A 165 9.89 3.25 -0.19
N THR A 166 10.51 4.32 0.31
CA THR A 166 11.76 4.19 1.07
C THR A 166 11.52 3.45 2.39
N GLU A 167 12.50 2.64 2.81
CA GLU A 167 12.46 1.97 4.13
C GLU A 167 12.17 2.96 5.26
N GLU A 168 12.76 4.15 5.22
CA GLU A 168 12.55 5.19 6.23
C GLU A 168 11.08 5.61 6.31
N THR A 169 10.39 5.78 5.17
CA THR A 169 8.95 6.08 5.14
C THR A 169 8.16 4.99 5.85
N ARG A 170 8.44 3.72 5.50
CA ARG A 170 7.74 2.56 6.04
C ARG A 170 7.99 2.39 7.55
N ARG A 171 9.21 2.67 8.02
CA ARG A 171 9.55 2.65 9.45
C ARG A 171 8.73 3.66 10.26
N TRP A 172 8.55 4.88 9.76
CA TRP A 172 7.70 5.88 10.43
C TRP A 172 6.22 5.52 10.38
N LEU A 173 5.74 4.97 9.25
CA LEU A 173 4.34 4.56 9.09
C LEU A 173 3.95 3.39 10.01
N ALA A 174 4.89 2.49 10.36
CA ALA A 174 4.62 1.40 11.30
C ALA A 174 4.17 1.87 12.69
N LEU A 175 4.45 3.13 13.07
CA LEU A 175 3.98 3.74 14.31
C LEU A 175 2.63 4.46 14.20
N ASN A 176 2.05 4.51 12.99
CA ASN A 176 0.81 5.22 12.76
C ASN A 176 -0.37 4.56 13.50
N ARG A 177 -1.17 5.37 14.21
CA ARG A 177 -2.26 4.90 15.06
C ARG A 177 -3.52 4.49 14.30
N SER A 178 -3.57 4.72 13.00
CA SER A 178 -4.65 4.18 12.16
C SER A 178 -4.47 2.68 11.88
N LEU A 179 -3.28 2.12 12.10
CA LEU A 179 -3.03 0.69 11.93
C LEU A 179 -3.70 -0.14 13.04
N THR A 180 -4.43 -1.17 12.62
CA THR A 180 -5.06 -2.17 13.49
C THR A 180 -4.02 -3.16 14.04
N HIS A 181 -4.36 -3.86 15.11
CA HIS A 181 -3.55 -4.96 15.65
C HIS A 181 -3.14 -5.97 14.56
N GLU A 182 -4.11 -6.42 13.76
CA GLU A 182 -3.90 -7.44 12.73
C GLU A 182 -2.91 -6.99 11.64
N ALA A 183 -3.04 -5.73 11.20
CA ALA A 183 -2.12 -5.11 10.27
C ALA A 183 -0.69 -5.05 10.84
N LEU A 184 -0.54 -4.68 12.11
CA LEU A 184 0.76 -4.63 12.78
C LEU A 184 1.38 -6.02 12.93
N VAL A 185 0.59 -7.02 13.32
CA VAL A 185 1.06 -8.42 13.39
C VAL A 185 1.52 -8.91 12.02
N SER A 186 0.79 -8.58 10.95
CA SER A 186 1.18 -8.96 9.59
C SER A 186 2.52 -8.38 9.16
N LEU A 187 2.84 -7.14 9.58
CA LEU A 187 4.16 -6.54 9.37
C LEU A 187 5.23 -7.31 10.15
N VAL A 188 5.00 -7.56 11.45
CA VAL A 188 5.95 -8.25 12.33
C VAL A 188 6.28 -9.66 11.82
N GLU A 189 5.28 -10.38 11.33
CA GLU A 189 5.39 -11.77 10.88
C GLU A 189 5.92 -11.92 9.46
N ASN A 190 5.98 -10.84 8.67
CA ASN A 190 6.56 -10.88 7.34
C ASN A 190 8.09 -11.01 7.39
N GLU A 191 8.61 -12.20 7.12
CA GLU A 191 10.05 -12.48 7.13
C GLU A 191 10.85 -11.71 6.07
N ASN A 192 10.19 -11.26 4.99
CA ASN A 192 10.81 -10.48 3.92
C ASN A 192 10.79 -8.97 4.19
N GLU A 193 10.17 -8.53 5.28
CA GLU A 193 10.10 -7.12 5.63
C GLU A 193 11.40 -6.64 6.31
N ASP A 194 11.71 -5.35 6.13
CA ASP A 194 12.79 -4.65 6.81
C ASP A 194 12.70 -4.88 8.32
N ILE A 195 13.82 -5.31 8.89
CA ILE A 195 13.90 -5.72 10.28
C ILE A 195 13.54 -4.58 11.25
N VAL A 196 13.80 -3.34 10.84
CA VAL A 196 13.47 -2.15 11.63
C VAL A 196 11.98 -1.85 11.55
N VAL A 197 11.33 -1.95 10.38
CA VAL A 197 9.86 -1.85 10.26
C VAL A 197 9.18 -2.84 11.21
N ARG A 198 9.61 -4.10 11.19
CA ARG A 198 9.09 -5.16 12.05
C ARG A 198 9.22 -4.82 13.54
N SER A 199 10.42 -4.39 13.96
CA SER A 199 10.66 -4.00 15.36
C SER A 199 9.89 -2.76 15.78
N VAL A 200 9.76 -1.77 14.91
CA VAL A 200 9.05 -0.53 15.19
C VAL A 200 7.54 -0.75 15.26
N ALA A 201 6.97 -1.65 14.46
CA ALA A 201 5.57 -2.03 14.53
C ALA A 201 5.18 -2.56 15.92
N LEU A 202 6.07 -3.30 16.58
CA LEU A 202 5.83 -3.79 17.95
C LEU A 202 5.78 -2.68 19.02
N ASN A 203 6.25 -1.47 18.70
CA ASN A 203 6.12 -0.30 19.58
C ASN A 203 4.81 0.46 19.39
N ASN A 204 4.00 0.09 18.40
CA ASN A 204 2.71 0.72 18.17
C ASN A 204 1.75 0.37 19.33
N PRO A 205 1.06 1.37 19.92
CA PRO A 205 0.15 1.14 21.06
C PRO A 205 -1.06 0.27 20.72
N ASN A 206 -1.37 0.09 19.43
CA ASN A 206 -2.47 -0.76 18.99
C ASN A 206 -2.09 -2.26 18.90
N VAL A 207 -0.85 -2.64 19.23
CA VAL A 207 -0.51 -4.05 19.41
C VAL A 207 -1.06 -4.57 20.73
N ASP A 208 -1.72 -5.72 20.70
CA ASP A 208 -2.30 -6.33 21.88
C ASP A 208 -1.23 -6.73 22.91
N LYS A 209 -1.50 -6.41 24.19
CA LYS A 209 -0.59 -6.71 25.30
C LYS A 209 -0.30 -8.22 25.44
N GLU A 210 -1.27 -9.07 25.10
CA GLU A 210 -1.09 -10.53 25.15
C GLU A 210 -0.13 -11.01 24.08
N TYR A 211 -0.19 -10.44 22.87
CA TYR A 211 0.75 -10.73 21.79
C TYR A 211 2.18 -10.35 22.19
N LEU A 212 2.35 -9.12 22.73
CA LEU A 212 3.65 -8.66 23.24
C LEU A 212 4.18 -9.57 24.35
N ARG A 213 3.32 -10.00 25.29
CA ARG A 213 3.71 -10.93 26.35
C ARG A 213 4.15 -12.28 25.77
N ASN A 214 3.39 -12.84 24.82
CA ASN A 214 3.72 -14.11 24.19
C ASN A 214 5.10 -14.06 23.50
N ILE A 215 5.38 -12.99 22.75
CA ILE A 215 6.69 -12.77 22.13
C ILE A 215 7.80 -12.76 23.19
N LEU A 216 7.59 -12.01 24.29
CA LEU A 216 8.59 -11.87 25.36
C LEU A 216 8.84 -13.15 26.17
N THR A 217 7.83 -14.02 26.33
CA THR A 217 7.94 -15.21 27.19
C THR A 217 8.18 -16.51 26.43
N ASN A 218 7.57 -16.67 25.25
CA ASN A 218 7.52 -17.95 24.54
C ASN A 218 8.36 -17.96 23.26
N GLU A 219 8.70 -16.80 22.72
CA GLU A 219 9.41 -16.67 21.43
C GLU A 219 10.76 -15.96 21.59
N VAL A 220 11.41 -16.18 22.73
CA VAL A 220 12.70 -15.57 23.09
C VAL A 220 13.80 -15.83 22.06
N GLU A 221 13.76 -16.95 21.34
CA GLU A 221 14.73 -17.20 20.28
C GLU A 221 14.52 -16.28 19.08
N ARG A 222 13.28 -15.94 18.72
CA ARG A 222 13.01 -14.90 17.72
C ARG A 222 13.57 -13.57 18.19
N LEU A 223 13.53 -13.30 19.51
CA LEU A 223 14.08 -12.07 20.13
C LEU A 223 15.57 -11.82 19.88
N LYS A 224 16.33 -12.85 19.48
CA LYS A 224 17.76 -12.71 19.18
C LYS A 224 18.04 -12.18 17.78
N GLU A 225 17.04 -12.23 16.90
CA GLU A 225 17.23 -11.93 15.48
C GLU A 225 16.73 -10.54 15.08
N LEU A 226 15.68 -9.99 15.70
CA LEU A 226 15.25 -8.59 15.47
C LEU A 226 15.89 -7.65 16.52
N PRO A 227 15.98 -6.34 16.24
CA PRO A 227 16.37 -5.37 17.28
C PRO A 227 15.20 -5.15 18.25
N TYR A 228 14.91 -6.12 19.12
CA TYR A 228 13.79 -6.08 20.06
C TYR A 228 14.09 -5.24 21.30
N GLU A 229 15.29 -4.70 21.45
CA GLU A 229 15.60 -3.66 22.44
C GLU A 229 14.67 -2.45 22.28
N VAL A 230 14.18 -2.24 21.06
CA VAL A 230 13.16 -1.28 20.69
C VAL A 230 11.88 -1.44 21.51
N LEU A 231 11.52 -2.67 21.89
CA LEU A 231 10.36 -2.99 22.73
C LEU A 231 10.39 -2.34 24.12
N LEU A 232 11.57 -2.01 24.64
CA LEU A 232 11.70 -1.30 25.92
C LEU A 232 11.09 0.11 25.86
N TYR A 233 10.88 0.62 24.64
CA TYR A 233 10.19 1.87 24.38
C TYR A 233 8.67 1.71 24.26
N ASN A 234 8.11 0.50 24.17
CA ASN A 234 6.67 0.30 24.28
C ASN A 234 6.22 0.54 25.74
N GLY A 235 5.29 1.47 25.94
CA GLY A 235 4.73 1.79 27.27
C GLY A 235 4.03 0.60 27.92
N GLN A 236 3.41 -0.28 27.12
CA GLN A 236 2.70 -1.46 27.57
C GLN A 236 3.66 -2.54 28.12
N ILE A 237 4.91 -2.57 27.66
CA ILE A 237 5.92 -3.56 28.08
C ILE A 237 6.53 -3.19 29.43
N LYS A 238 6.66 -1.90 29.74
CA LYS A 238 7.13 -1.43 31.07
C LYS A 238 6.25 -1.93 32.21
N GLU A 239 4.95 -2.08 31.98
CA GLU A 239 4.00 -2.65 32.94
C GLU A 239 4.17 -4.18 33.11
N ILE A 240 4.69 -4.85 32.09
CA ILE A 240 4.95 -6.30 32.05
C ILE A 240 6.32 -6.63 32.67
N SER A 241 7.24 -5.66 32.76
CA SER A 241 8.66 -5.86 33.03
C SER A 241 9.11 -5.66 34.49
N GLY A 242 8.42 -6.24 35.47
CA GLY A 242 9.08 -6.57 36.74
C GLY A 242 10.15 -7.66 36.54
N GLU A 243 9.93 -8.57 35.58
CA GLU A 243 10.75 -9.78 35.36
C GLU A 243 11.35 -9.88 33.93
N ALA A 244 10.80 -9.16 32.94
CA ALA A 244 11.28 -9.24 31.54
C ALA A 244 12.59 -8.48 31.27
N LEU A 245 12.94 -7.48 32.11
CA LEU A 245 14.14 -6.65 31.98
C LEU A 245 15.45 -7.36 32.39
N THR A 246 15.37 -8.59 32.88
CA THR A 246 16.54 -9.40 33.27
C THR A 246 17.22 -10.14 32.11
N TYR A 247 16.76 -9.95 30.87
CA TYR A 247 17.52 -10.38 29.69
C TYR A 247 18.75 -9.50 29.50
N LYS A 248 19.80 -9.95 30.20
CA LYS A 248 21.20 -9.54 30.09
C LYS A 248 21.66 -9.47 28.63
N THR A 249 21.82 -8.26 28.10
CA THR A 249 22.90 -8.02 27.15
C THR A 249 24.14 -7.67 27.99
N ASN A 250 25.14 -8.56 27.97
CA ASN A 250 26.41 -8.38 28.70
C ASN A 250 27.36 -7.37 28.03
N GLU A 251 26.91 -6.63 27.03
CA GLU A 251 27.71 -5.60 26.37
C GLU A 251 27.12 -4.22 26.64
N PRO A 252 27.91 -3.27 27.16
CA PRO A 252 27.49 -1.89 27.29
C PRO A 252 27.29 -1.30 25.88
N PHE A 253 26.07 -0.83 25.61
CA PHE A 253 25.69 -0.25 24.32
C PHE A 253 26.63 0.89 23.92
N LEU A 254 27.34 0.68 22.82
CA LEU A 254 27.90 1.73 22.00
C LEU A 254 27.01 1.79 20.75
N PHE A 255 26.54 2.98 20.39
CA PHE A 255 25.68 3.34 19.26
C PHE A 255 24.17 3.47 19.53
N GLU A 256 23.65 4.68 19.28
CA GLU A 256 22.23 5.00 19.14
C GLU A 256 21.70 4.27 17.89
N SER A 257 20.82 3.30 18.06
CA SER A 257 20.25 2.60 16.90
C SER A 257 19.14 3.45 16.27
N LEU A 258 19.07 3.54 14.95
CA LEU A 258 17.98 4.24 14.22
C LEU A 258 16.56 3.85 14.71
N PRO A 259 16.26 2.56 15.02
CA PRO A 259 14.98 2.18 15.62
C PRO A 259 14.69 2.84 16.98
N GLU A 260 15.72 3.04 17.81
CA GLU A 260 15.62 3.74 19.09
C GLU A 260 15.37 5.23 18.90
N ILE A 261 16.00 5.87 17.91
CA ILE A 261 15.73 7.28 17.55
C ILE A 261 14.28 7.43 17.12
N ILE A 262 13.80 6.57 16.23
CA ILE A 262 12.41 6.56 15.73
C ILE A 262 11.41 6.38 16.89
N SER A 263 11.70 5.43 17.78
CA SER A 263 10.84 5.12 18.94
C SER A 263 10.86 6.19 20.03
N ARG A 264 11.99 6.88 20.23
CA ARG A 264 12.09 8.03 21.14
C ARG A 264 11.33 9.23 20.59
N THR A 265 11.47 9.55 19.30
CA THR A 265 10.73 10.64 18.66
C THR A 265 9.21 10.45 18.78
N TYR A 266 8.73 9.20 18.68
CA TYR A 266 7.33 8.84 18.96
C TYR A 266 6.90 9.20 20.40
N LYS A 267 7.74 8.85 21.38
CA LYS A 267 7.45 9.06 22.80
C LYS A 267 7.43 10.53 23.19
N THR A 268 8.30 11.34 22.59
CA THR A 268 8.47 12.75 22.96
C THR A 268 7.20 13.56 22.70
N TRP A 269 6.42 13.28 21.64
CA TRP A 269 5.15 14.00 21.44
C TRP A 269 4.03 13.46 22.33
N GLU A 270 3.92 12.12 22.48
CA GLU A 270 2.85 11.51 23.28
C GLU A 270 2.92 11.95 24.75
N SER A 271 4.11 12.08 25.33
CA SER A 271 4.28 12.55 26.71
C SER A 271 4.08 14.04 26.89
N THR A 272 4.20 14.83 25.81
CA THR A 272 4.19 16.30 25.87
C THR A 272 2.79 16.88 25.63
N TYR A 273 1.90 16.14 24.95
CA TYR A 273 0.61 16.67 24.51
C TYR A 273 -0.62 15.78 24.84
N LYS A 274 -0.46 14.72 25.64
CA LYS A 274 -1.58 14.05 26.35
C LYS A 274 -1.76 14.62 27.75
#